data_AF-A0A2E3IDZ2-F1
#
_entry.id   AF-A0A2E3IDZ2-F1
#
_cell.length_a   1.000
_cell.length_b   1.000
_cell.length_c   1.000
_cell.angle_alpha   90.00
_cell.angle_beta   90.00
_cell.angle_gamma   90.00
#
_symmetry.space_group_name_H-M   'P 1'
#
loop_
_entity.id
_entity.type
_entity.pdbx_description
1 polymer ?
#
loop_
_entity_poly.entity_id
_entity_poly.type
_entity_poly.pdbx_seq_one_letter_code
_entity_poly.pdbx_strand_id
1 'polypeptide(L)'
;MVKSKGAAFVQRAILAARECRGRRAAAFCLWSVLSCGLAKAQGEELVEYLTAEKHLEERRWEKAHNLFRMVVDRGPEFLRPHAMLGLFRAAVGLGEGAAALSLLDSLGDDAELLPRDREFWLAATALERAQIPSEEGIKDSIRQLEEALKGIEGRHSHIRLRVEIRLVMAELLSRAGQGRRAIQVLTDSLPELRSREWAGLRAYQKARLARIYIKLGERDWAVSLLEEIRHDPHLDSRHFKVAEAFIEERDLSQSGVMGLVIRDEPACLSVESPGSFELRITASKSEGKQRIAEKGRVVTQWFNLREDPFRTVNLLAGGSLLEVMDPSGSSSSPAPDPVMIELLESSSARVRFRSRSASLPFPGFEEYTVYPNGQIFVLLGTEGALRDQPRMKLLLTTPLIDTSDGWRVISPTRNLPVKAGVTFEGPHLLLSRLGFAGRHWAVPDDLLLLPGAAGGRLITQVPPDARRSVHRRVSCEECGKGARMALQLRIMPTFLEQPDLAEKYRGSYQHPANLVIQEGELVIDDSGDLNSDGYNEGEGCHVVRGAREVELRAGVHDRTDPVIKFELPGFVGLPVVRIDGKIAQSSSYNLSWADRDTLILRWNGIVPAGGRARFTLE
;
A
#
# COMPACT_ATOMS: atom_id res chain seq x y z
N MET A 1 68.25 6.43 -14.64
CA MET A 1 67.01 6.61 -15.44
C MET A 1 66.04 5.51 -15.02
N VAL A 2 65.16 5.81 -14.06
CA VAL A 2 63.74 6.24 -14.28
C VAL A 2 62.93 5.08 -14.86
N LYS A 3 62.43 4.13 -14.03
CA LYS A 3 61.20 4.20 -13.20
C LYS A 3 59.94 4.65 -13.94
N SER A 4 59.03 3.68 -14.12
CA SER A 4 57.64 3.68 -13.64
C SER A 4 56.62 4.64 -14.27
N LYS A 5 55.37 4.13 -14.46
CA LYS A 5 54.13 4.64 -13.83
C LYS A 5 52.84 4.53 -14.65
N GLY A 6 52.86 4.03 -15.89
CA GLY A 6 51.64 4.01 -16.73
C GLY A 6 50.57 3.00 -16.30
N ALA A 7 50.93 1.72 -16.11
CA ALA A 7 49.95 0.65 -15.95
C ALA A 7 49.42 0.47 -14.51
N ALA A 8 50.16 0.97 -13.50
CA ALA A 8 49.74 0.94 -12.09
C ALA A 8 48.83 2.13 -11.70
N PHE A 9 48.61 3.09 -12.61
CA PHE A 9 47.76 4.25 -12.37
C PHE A 9 46.29 4.00 -12.76
N VAL A 10 46.01 3.18 -13.77
CA VAL A 10 44.63 2.89 -14.21
C VAL A 10 43.91 1.94 -13.24
N GLN A 11 44.63 0.98 -12.65
CA GLN A 11 44.13 0.16 -11.53
C GLN A 11 44.07 0.91 -10.19
N ARG A 12 44.68 2.10 -10.07
CA ARG A 12 44.51 3.00 -8.90
C ARG A 12 43.54 4.14 -9.13
N ALA A 13 43.24 4.55 -10.35
CA ALA A 13 42.22 5.56 -10.66
C ALA A 13 40.79 4.99 -10.56
N ILE A 14 40.62 3.71 -10.91
CA ILE A 14 39.41 2.90 -10.60
C ILE A 14 39.24 2.70 -9.08
N LEU A 15 40.26 3.07 -8.28
CA LEU A 15 40.31 2.95 -6.82
C LEU A 15 40.49 4.30 -6.07
N ALA A 16 40.56 5.46 -6.75
CA ALA A 16 40.90 6.75 -6.09
C ALA A 16 40.17 8.02 -6.57
N ALA A 17 39.34 8.02 -7.60
CA ALA A 17 38.54 9.21 -7.95
C ALA A 17 37.18 8.78 -8.52
N ARG A 18 36.06 8.76 -7.77
CA ARG A 18 35.76 9.45 -6.51
C ARG A 18 36.24 10.90 -6.51
N GLU A 19 36.05 11.63 -7.60
CA GLU A 19 36.07 13.09 -7.55
C GLU A 19 35.35 13.67 -8.77
N CYS A 20 34.18 14.23 -8.47
CA CYS A 20 33.56 15.38 -9.12
C CYS A 20 33.20 15.21 -10.61
N ARG A 21 31.89 15.07 -10.89
CA ARG A 21 31.03 16.22 -11.21
C ARG A 21 31.68 17.02 -12.34
N GLY A 22 31.28 16.80 -13.58
CA GLY A 22 29.89 17.01 -14.00
C GLY A 22 29.78 18.42 -14.54
N ARG A 23 29.36 18.53 -15.79
CA ARG A 23 28.83 19.72 -16.47
C ARG A 23 28.18 19.16 -17.73
N ARG A 24 26.92 19.41 -18.07
CA ARG A 24 25.98 20.47 -17.70
C ARG A 24 24.57 19.94 -17.93
N ALA A 25 23.62 20.36 -17.10
CA ALA A 25 22.28 20.63 -17.59
C ALA A 25 22.36 21.93 -18.40
N ALA A 26 22.17 21.83 -19.71
CA ALA A 26 21.81 22.94 -20.57
C ALA A 26 21.17 22.36 -21.83
N ALA A 27 19.87 22.06 -21.75
CA ALA A 27 18.88 22.26 -22.83
C ALA A 27 17.59 21.47 -22.55
N PHE A 28 16.60 22.12 -21.93
CA PHE A 28 15.18 21.74 -22.11
C PHE A 28 14.44 22.73 -23.03
N CYS A 29 15.16 23.34 -23.98
CA CYS A 29 14.55 24.03 -25.13
C CYS A 29 14.75 23.29 -26.46
N LEU A 30 15.25 22.06 -26.44
CA LEU A 30 15.44 21.24 -27.65
C LEU A 30 15.24 19.75 -27.33
N TRP A 31 13.99 19.33 -27.13
CA TRP A 31 13.62 17.91 -27.27
C TRP A 31 12.21 17.69 -27.83
N SER A 32 11.79 18.57 -28.74
CA SER A 32 10.99 18.19 -29.91
C SER A 32 11.86 17.65 -31.05
N VAL A 33 13.18 17.51 -30.86
CA VAL A 33 14.13 16.99 -31.85
C VAL A 33 15.21 16.16 -31.14
N LEU A 34 15.35 14.87 -31.49
CA LEU A 34 16.44 13.91 -31.19
C LEU A 34 16.25 12.89 -30.04
N SER A 35 15.26 12.02 -30.26
CA SER A 35 15.30 10.55 -30.09
C SER A 35 16.62 9.84 -29.69
N CYS A 36 16.45 8.82 -28.84
CA CYS A 36 17.32 7.65 -28.63
C CYS A 36 18.67 7.86 -27.91
N GLY A 37 18.66 7.84 -26.57
CA GLY A 37 19.87 7.71 -25.74
C GLY A 37 19.66 7.96 -24.24
N LEU A 38 18.78 8.90 -23.89
CA LEU A 38 18.57 9.40 -22.51
C LEU A 38 17.73 8.51 -21.57
N ALA A 39 17.24 7.37 -22.01
CA ALA A 39 16.33 6.53 -21.21
C ALA A 39 17.03 5.66 -20.15
N LYS A 40 18.36 5.48 -20.25
CA LYS A 40 19.13 4.60 -19.36
C LYS A 40 19.57 5.31 -18.07
N ALA A 41 20.02 6.57 -18.17
CA ALA A 41 20.56 7.36 -17.05
C ALA A 41 19.51 7.76 -16.00
N GLN A 42 18.32 8.17 -16.42
CA GLN A 42 17.20 8.48 -15.50
C GLN A 42 16.72 7.24 -14.71
N GLY A 43 16.96 6.05 -15.27
CA GLY A 43 16.67 4.79 -14.59
C GLY A 43 17.67 4.49 -13.49
N GLU A 44 18.97 4.79 -13.70
CA GLU A 44 20.10 4.53 -12.78
C GLU A 44 20.12 5.48 -11.56
N GLU A 45 19.86 6.78 -11.74
CA GLU A 45 19.89 7.77 -10.64
C GLU A 45 18.76 7.56 -9.61
N LEU A 46 17.62 7.04 -10.05
CA LEU A 46 16.48 6.74 -9.18
C LEU A 46 16.66 5.40 -8.42
N VAL A 47 17.45 4.46 -8.97
CA VAL A 47 17.96 3.29 -8.22
C VAL A 47 18.79 3.73 -7.04
N GLU A 48 19.70 4.66 -7.30
CA GLU A 48 20.63 5.14 -6.30
C GLU A 48 19.85 5.79 -5.16
N TYR A 49 18.78 6.55 -5.47
CA TYR A 49 17.90 7.16 -4.47
C TYR A 49 17.22 6.11 -3.58
N LEU A 50 16.59 5.11 -4.18
CA LEU A 50 15.85 4.10 -3.41
C LEU A 50 16.78 3.14 -2.66
N THR A 51 17.96 2.85 -3.23
CA THR A 51 19.02 2.12 -2.52
C THR A 51 19.54 2.92 -1.34
N ALA A 52 19.62 4.25 -1.48
CA ALA A 52 19.95 5.15 -0.39
C ALA A 52 18.89 5.13 0.72
N GLU A 53 17.60 5.19 0.37
CA GLU A 53 16.48 5.08 1.33
C GLU A 53 16.54 3.74 2.09
N LYS A 54 16.73 2.63 1.39
CA LYS A 54 16.90 1.32 2.04
C LYS A 54 18.07 1.32 3.03
N HIS A 55 19.22 1.87 2.63
CA HIS A 55 20.37 1.97 3.53
C HIS A 55 20.13 2.92 4.69
N LEU A 56 19.29 3.94 4.52
CA LEU A 56 18.88 4.84 5.59
C LEU A 56 18.03 4.10 6.63
N GLU A 57 17.04 3.32 6.19
CA GLU A 57 16.19 2.48 7.05
C GLU A 57 16.99 1.41 7.80
N GLU A 58 17.92 0.74 7.10
CA GLU A 58 18.85 -0.25 7.66
C GLU A 58 19.92 0.36 8.59
N ARG A 59 19.89 1.69 8.83
CA ARG A 59 20.87 2.43 9.62
C ARG A 59 22.31 2.32 9.08
N ARG A 60 22.46 2.05 7.79
CA ARG A 60 23.75 2.01 7.06
C ARG A 60 24.08 3.41 6.54
N TRP A 61 24.27 4.33 7.49
CA TRP A 61 24.32 5.76 7.25
C TRP A 61 25.35 6.18 6.21
N GLU A 62 26.58 5.63 6.25
CA GLU A 62 27.63 5.97 5.27
C GLU A 62 27.23 5.59 3.82
N LYS A 63 26.55 4.46 3.64
CA LYS A 63 26.13 3.99 2.32
C LYS A 63 24.97 4.83 1.80
N ALA A 64 23.99 5.10 2.64
CA ALA A 64 22.88 6.01 2.33
C ALA A 64 23.40 7.40 1.96
N HIS A 65 24.30 7.95 2.78
CA HIS A 65 24.90 9.26 2.58
C HIS A 65 25.63 9.36 1.23
N ASN A 66 26.44 8.36 0.89
CA ASN A 66 27.14 8.34 -0.39
C ASN A 66 26.18 8.28 -1.59
N LEU A 67 25.14 7.46 -1.52
CA LEU A 67 24.16 7.32 -2.60
C LEU A 67 23.27 8.55 -2.74
N PHE A 68 22.71 9.07 -1.65
CA PHE A 68 21.93 10.32 -1.71
C PHE A 68 22.74 11.46 -2.27
N ARG A 69 24.02 11.59 -1.89
CA ARG A 69 24.91 12.60 -2.47
C ARG A 69 25.05 12.43 -3.99
N MET A 70 25.19 11.20 -4.49
CA MET A 70 25.22 10.98 -5.94
C MET A 70 23.92 11.42 -6.62
N VAL A 71 22.77 11.17 -6.00
CA VAL A 71 21.47 11.60 -6.53
C VAL A 71 21.26 13.10 -6.45
N VAL A 72 21.72 13.76 -5.39
CA VAL A 72 21.69 15.24 -5.31
C VAL A 72 22.53 15.85 -6.44
N ASP A 73 23.69 15.24 -6.71
CA ASP A 73 24.69 15.75 -7.63
C ASP A 73 24.37 15.52 -9.11
N ARG A 74 23.73 14.38 -9.39
CA ARG A 74 23.56 13.87 -10.76
C ARG A 74 22.13 13.49 -11.09
N GLY A 75 21.30 13.28 -10.07
CA GLY A 75 19.92 12.87 -10.23
C GLY A 75 19.03 13.94 -10.83
N PRO A 76 17.82 13.56 -11.26
CA PRO A 76 16.88 14.45 -11.90
C PRO A 76 16.37 15.52 -10.92
N GLU A 77 16.09 16.72 -11.42
CA GLU A 77 15.67 17.89 -10.61
C GLU A 77 14.51 17.58 -9.65
N PHE A 78 13.53 16.78 -10.08
CA PHE A 78 12.40 16.41 -9.22
C PHE A 78 12.78 15.50 -8.04
N LEU A 79 13.89 14.76 -8.10
CA LEU A 79 14.38 13.93 -7.00
C LEU A 79 15.34 14.66 -6.08
N ARG A 80 15.98 15.73 -6.56
CA ARG A 80 17.01 16.44 -5.81
C ARG A 80 16.50 16.91 -4.43
N PRO A 81 15.31 17.52 -4.27
CA PRO A 81 14.79 17.88 -2.96
C PRO A 81 14.65 16.71 -2.00
N HIS A 82 14.16 15.57 -2.50
CA HIS A 82 13.98 14.35 -1.71
C HIS A 82 15.33 13.72 -1.35
N ALA A 83 16.28 13.69 -2.29
CA ALA A 83 17.62 13.18 -2.07
C ALA A 83 18.42 14.05 -1.10
N MET A 84 18.23 15.37 -1.11
CA MET A 84 18.82 16.28 -0.13
C MET A 84 18.28 16.00 1.27
N LEU A 85 16.98 15.70 1.39
CA LEU A 85 16.37 15.31 2.66
C LEU A 85 16.91 13.95 3.16
N GLY A 86 17.05 12.97 2.27
CA GLY A 86 17.67 11.68 2.59
C GLY A 86 19.14 11.83 2.97
N LEU A 87 19.89 12.68 2.27
CA LEU A 87 21.29 13.01 2.56
C LEU A 87 21.43 13.63 3.95
N PHE A 88 20.57 14.60 4.26
CA PHE A 88 20.46 15.21 5.58
C PHE A 88 20.30 14.15 6.67
N ARG A 89 19.33 13.24 6.53
CA ARG A 89 19.08 12.19 7.53
C ARG A 89 20.26 11.24 7.69
N ALA A 90 20.89 10.87 6.58
CA ALA A 90 22.07 10.02 6.62
C ALA A 90 23.23 10.71 7.36
N ALA A 91 23.42 12.02 7.14
CA ALA A 91 24.41 12.83 7.86
C ALA A 91 24.07 12.94 9.36
N VAL A 92 22.78 13.11 9.72
CA VAL A 92 22.34 13.05 11.14
C VAL A 92 22.68 11.68 11.75
N GLY A 93 22.41 10.59 11.06
CA GLY A 93 22.73 9.22 11.52
C GLY A 93 24.22 8.97 11.70
N LEU A 94 25.08 9.68 10.95
CA LEU A 94 26.54 9.69 11.11
C LEU A 94 27.05 10.56 12.27
N GLY A 95 26.16 11.32 12.93
CA GLY A 95 26.55 12.29 13.96
C GLY A 95 27.08 13.61 13.40
N GLU A 96 26.93 13.87 12.09
CA GLU A 96 27.41 15.06 11.41
C GLU A 96 26.38 16.22 11.49
N GLY A 97 25.85 16.50 12.68
CA GLY A 97 24.70 17.40 12.86
C GLY A 97 24.84 18.79 12.24
N ALA A 98 26.00 19.43 12.34
CA ALA A 98 26.24 20.75 11.75
C ALA A 98 26.30 20.72 10.21
N ALA A 99 26.86 19.66 9.62
CA ALA A 99 26.90 19.48 8.17
C ALA A 99 25.53 19.04 7.62
N ALA A 100 24.75 18.30 8.41
CA ALA A 100 23.38 17.96 8.08
C ALA A 100 22.51 19.24 7.99
N LEU A 101 22.59 20.12 8.99
CA LEU A 101 21.76 21.34 9.01
C LEU A 101 21.99 22.26 7.79
N SER A 102 23.22 22.35 7.29
CA SER A 102 23.53 23.14 6.09
C SER A 102 22.91 22.57 4.80
N LEU A 103 22.65 21.26 4.75
CA LEU A 103 21.92 20.64 3.64
C LEU A 103 20.45 21.09 3.61
N LEU A 104 19.81 21.26 4.77
CA LEU A 104 18.45 21.79 4.85
C LEU A 104 18.38 23.26 4.46
N ASP A 105 19.37 24.07 4.84
CA ASP A 105 19.45 25.48 4.45
C ASP A 105 19.56 25.60 2.91
N SER A 106 20.40 24.77 2.30
CA SER A 106 20.54 24.77 0.84
C SER A 106 19.26 24.35 0.08
N LEU A 107 18.37 23.58 0.72
CA LEU A 107 17.09 23.20 0.12
C LEU A 107 16.05 24.33 0.23
N GLY A 108 16.07 25.11 1.32
CA GLY A 108 15.18 26.26 1.51
C GLY A 108 15.49 27.43 0.57
N ASP A 109 16.76 27.56 0.19
CA ASP A 109 17.28 28.59 -0.71
C ASP A 109 17.32 28.16 -2.19
N ASP A 110 16.90 26.93 -2.52
CA ASP A 110 16.97 26.40 -3.87
C ASP A 110 15.98 27.14 -4.81
N ALA A 111 16.53 28.02 -5.65
CA ALA A 111 15.81 28.82 -6.63
C ALA A 111 15.17 27.99 -7.75
N GLU A 112 15.53 26.71 -7.87
CA GLU A 112 14.98 25.77 -8.85
C GLU A 112 13.68 25.10 -8.38
N LEU A 113 13.28 25.27 -7.12
CA LEU A 113 11.97 24.82 -6.64
C LEU A 113 10.85 25.60 -7.34
N LEU A 114 9.86 24.87 -7.87
CA LEU A 114 8.64 25.49 -8.38
C LEU A 114 8.03 26.39 -7.29
N PRO A 115 7.64 27.64 -7.59
CA PRO A 115 7.10 28.57 -6.59
C PRO A 115 5.91 28.01 -5.80
N ARG A 116 5.16 27.07 -6.40
CA ARG A 116 4.03 26.38 -5.75
C ARG A 116 4.44 25.39 -4.67
N ASP A 117 5.64 24.79 -4.79
CA ASP A 117 6.16 23.74 -3.89
C ASP A 117 7.11 24.33 -2.84
N ARG A 118 7.56 25.58 -2.99
CA ARG A 118 8.53 26.23 -2.10
C ARG A 118 8.09 26.25 -0.63
N GLU A 119 6.87 26.68 -0.36
CA GLU A 119 6.33 26.74 1.01
C GLU A 119 6.21 25.34 1.64
N PHE A 120 5.84 24.34 0.84
CA PHE A 120 5.80 22.94 1.28
C PHE A 120 7.19 22.48 1.71
N TRP A 121 8.21 22.72 0.89
CA TRP A 121 9.58 22.31 1.18
C TRP A 121 10.18 23.04 2.38
N LEU A 122 9.93 24.34 2.53
CA LEU A 122 10.32 25.10 3.73
C LEU A 122 9.68 24.52 5.00
N ALA A 123 8.41 24.09 4.91
CA ALA A 123 7.72 23.48 6.02
C ALA A 123 8.24 22.06 6.33
N ALA A 124 8.52 21.27 5.30
CA ALA A 124 9.10 19.93 5.44
C ALA A 124 10.52 19.98 6.04
N THR A 125 11.38 20.91 5.61
CA THR A 125 12.74 21.05 6.16
C THR A 125 12.73 21.54 7.60
N ALA A 126 11.83 22.47 7.95
CA ALA A 126 11.64 22.91 9.33
C ALA A 126 11.19 21.74 10.23
N LEU A 127 10.27 20.90 9.75
CA LEU A 127 9.82 19.70 10.44
C LEU A 127 10.96 18.70 10.71
N GLU A 128 11.80 18.45 9.72
CA GLU A 128 12.96 17.55 9.85
C GLU A 128 14.01 18.08 10.81
N ARG A 129 14.32 19.38 10.73
CA ARG A 129 15.25 20.04 11.63
C ARG A 129 14.81 19.93 13.09
N ALA A 130 13.53 20.14 13.34
CA ALA A 130 12.94 20.09 14.68
C ALA A 130 12.98 18.70 15.34
N GLN A 131 13.15 17.64 14.54
CA GLN A 131 13.26 16.26 15.05
C GLN A 131 14.69 15.91 15.49
N ILE A 132 15.70 16.71 15.13
CA ILE A 132 17.06 16.49 15.63
C ILE A 132 17.13 16.86 17.12
N PRO A 133 17.57 15.96 18.01
CA PRO A 133 17.75 16.28 19.42
C PRO A 133 18.80 17.39 19.60
N SER A 134 18.39 18.57 20.04
CA SER A 134 19.27 19.65 20.49
C SER A 134 18.66 20.34 21.69
N GLU A 135 19.36 20.33 22.84
CA GLU A 135 18.89 20.99 24.06
C GLU A 135 19.05 22.51 24.00
N GLU A 136 20.08 23.00 23.32
CA GLU A 136 20.36 24.44 23.15
C GLU A 136 19.47 25.09 22.06
N GLY A 137 18.84 24.28 21.19
CA GLY A 137 18.09 24.73 20.00
C GLY A 137 16.56 24.56 20.03
N ILE A 138 15.95 24.15 21.15
CA ILE A 138 14.49 23.88 21.21
C ILE A 138 13.66 25.12 20.87
N LYS A 139 14.05 26.31 21.38
CA LYS A 139 13.32 27.56 21.14
C LYS A 139 13.36 27.97 19.66
N ASP A 140 14.52 27.85 19.02
CA ASP A 140 14.67 28.16 17.60
C ASP A 140 13.91 27.17 16.71
N SER A 141 13.91 25.89 17.08
CA SER A 141 13.11 24.87 16.38
C SER A 141 11.62 25.18 16.44
N ILE A 142 11.10 25.56 17.62
CA ILE A 142 9.70 26.00 17.77
C ILE A 142 9.42 27.23 16.89
N ARG A 143 10.29 28.26 16.92
CA ARG A 143 10.11 29.47 16.11
C ARG A 143 10.05 29.15 14.61
N GLN A 144 10.93 28.27 14.12
CA GLN A 144 10.96 27.88 12.72
C GLN A 144 9.72 27.08 12.31
N LEU A 145 9.21 26.20 13.17
CA LEU A 145 7.95 25.50 12.94
C LEU A 145 6.77 26.47 12.88
N GLU A 146 6.74 27.51 13.72
CA GLU A 146 5.70 28.55 13.67
C GLU A 146 5.73 29.36 12.37
N GLU A 147 6.93 29.72 11.90
CA GLU A 147 7.13 30.41 10.62
C GLU A 147 6.71 29.53 9.43
N ALA A 148 7.12 28.25 9.44
CA ALA A 148 6.71 27.27 8.45
C ALA A 148 5.18 27.11 8.40
N LEU A 149 4.52 27.00 9.57
CA LEU A 149 3.08 26.82 9.67
C LEU A 149 2.31 27.99 9.06
N LYS A 150 2.77 29.23 9.27
CA LYS A 150 2.22 30.44 8.64
C LYS A 150 2.36 30.40 7.11
N GLY A 151 3.50 29.90 6.62
CA GLY A 151 3.77 29.80 5.18
C GLY A 151 2.80 28.88 4.43
N ILE A 152 2.31 27.82 5.09
CA ILE A 152 1.38 26.85 4.48
C ILE A 152 -0.07 26.96 4.97
N GLU A 153 -0.39 28.03 5.71
CA GLU A 153 -1.71 28.23 6.29
C GLU A 153 -2.81 28.37 5.23
N GLY A 154 -4.02 27.85 5.52
CA GLY A 154 -5.18 27.98 4.64
C GLY A 154 -5.18 27.07 3.40
N ARG A 155 -4.08 26.34 3.10
CA ARG A 155 -4.04 25.38 1.98
C ARG A 155 -4.58 24.02 2.42
N HIS A 156 -5.67 23.58 1.77
CA HIS A 156 -6.33 22.30 2.08
C HIS A 156 -5.42 21.09 1.79
N SER A 157 -4.60 21.15 0.74
CA SER A 157 -3.63 20.10 0.40
C SER A 157 -2.60 19.84 1.50
N HIS A 158 -2.29 20.85 2.33
CA HIS A 158 -1.25 20.75 3.36
C HIS A 158 -1.78 20.44 4.77
N ILE A 159 -3.06 20.09 4.93
CA ILE A 159 -3.65 19.81 6.27
C ILE A 159 -2.80 18.81 7.05
N ARG A 160 -2.38 17.72 6.41
CA ARG A 160 -1.60 16.67 7.07
C ARG A 160 -0.23 17.18 7.54
N LEU A 161 0.51 17.87 6.67
CA LEU A 161 1.80 18.47 7.04
C LEU A 161 1.65 19.48 8.18
N ARG A 162 0.58 20.29 8.17
CA ARG A 162 0.28 21.22 9.26
C ARG A 162 0.00 20.49 10.58
N VAL A 163 -0.71 19.37 10.56
CA VAL A 163 -0.91 18.54 11.76
C VAL A 163 0.41 17.94 12.25
N GLU A 164 1.23 17.38 11.35
CA GLU A 164 2.54 16.82 11.70
C GLU A 164 3.45 17.88 12.36
N ILE A 165 3.52 19.08 11.80
CA ILE A 165 4.23 20.23 12.38
C ILE A 165 3.71 20.56 13.78
N ARG A 166 2.39 20.63 13.97
CA ARG A 166 1.80 20.94 15.28
C ARG A 166 2.06 19.85 16.32
N LEU A 167 2.06 18.58 15.90
CA LEU A 167 2.37 17.44 16.77
C LEU A 167 3.83 17.48 17.24
N VAL A 168 4.79 17.68 16.33
CA VAL A 168 6.21 17.81 16.69
C VAL A 168 6.45 19.05 17.53
N MET A 169 5.82 20.18 17.19
CA MET A 169 5.89 21.42 17.97
C MET A 169 5.36 21.22 19.40
N ALA A 170 4.24 20.53 19.56
CA ALA A 170 3.67 20.22 20.88
C ALA A 170 4.59 19.32 21.71
N GLU A 171 5.27 18.36 21.09
CA GLU A 171 6.26 17.52 21.75
C GLU A 171 7.47 18.34 22.24
N LEU A 172 8.02 19.22 21.39
CA LEU A 172 9.10 20.12 21.76
C LEU A 172 8.69 21.09 22.88
N LEU A 173 7.49 21.66 22.80
CA LEU A 173 6.93 22.53 23.83
C LEU A 173 6.78 21.77 25.16
N SER A 174 6.30 20.52 25.13
CA SER A 174 6.20 19.69 26.32
C SER A 174 7.57 19.40 26.94
N ARG A 175 8.59 19.12 26.13
CA ARG A 175 9.99 18.93 26.59
C ARG A 175 10.59 20.21 27.19
N ALA A 176 10.24 21.37 26.66
CA ALA A 176 10.65 22.68 27.18
C ALA A 176 9.90 23.12 28.44
N GLY A 177 9.06 22.27 29.04
CA GLY A 177 8.22 22.61 30.18
C GLY A 177 7.03 23.53 29.85
N GLN A 178 6.78 23.80 28.56
CA GLN A 178 5.67 24.64 28.08
C GLN A 178 4.42 23.81 27.74
N GLY A 179 4.06 22.85 28.61
CA GLY A 179 2.96 21.91 28.37
C GLY A 179 1.60 22.59 28.07
N ARG A 180 1.33 23.75 28.68
CA ARG A 180 0.12 24.55 28.39
C ARG A 180 0.08 25.09 26.96
N ARG A 181 1.23 25.56 26.45
CA ARG A 181 1.33 26.02 25.05
C ARG A 181 1.25 24.83 24.08
N ALA A 182 1.80 23.67 24.46
CA ALA A 182 1.63 22.43 23.69
C ALA A 182 0.15 22.04 23.56
N ILE A 183 -0.60 22.08 24.66
CA ILE A 183 -2.05 21.86 24.69
C ILE A 183 -2.76 22.85 23.77
N GLN A 184 -2.45 24.14 23.87
CA GLN A 184 -3.07 25.19 23.07
C GLN A 184 -2.89 24.94 21.57
N VAL A 185 -1.65 24.67 21.13
CA VAL A 185 -1.33 24.40 19.71
C VAL A 185 -2.17 23.26 19.13
N LEU A 186 -2.33 22.18 19.88
CA LEU A 186 -3.12 21.04 19.44
C LEU A 186 -4.62 21.28 19.55
N THR A 187 -5.08 22.01 20.57
CA THR A 187 -6.51 22.28 20.76
C THR A 187 -7.03 23.23 19.68
N ASP A 188 -6.30 24.32 19.42
CA ASP A 188 -6.70 25.38 18.48
C ASP A 188 -6.76 24.88 17.03
N SER A 189 -6.09 23.77 16.71
CA SER A 189 -6.06 23.17 15.37
C SER A 189 -7.10 22.06 15.14
N LEU A 190 -7.76 21.56 16.19
CA LEU A 190 -8.83 20.56 16.03
C LEU A 190 -9.98 20.99 15.10
N PRO A 191 -10.41 22.27 15.06
CA PRO A 191 -11.45 22.72 14.13
C PRO A 191 -11.12 22.49 12.65
N GLU A 192 -9.84 22.47 12.28
CA GLU A 192 -9.37 22.20 10.92
C GLU A 192 -9.68 20.76 10.47
N LEU A 193 -9.75 19.83 11.44
CA LEU A 193 -9.97 18.42 11.22
C LEU A 193 -11.43 18.00 11.37
N ARG A 194 -12.40 18.92 11.32
CA ARG A 194 -13.83 18.60 11.54
C ARG A 194 -14.44 17.67 10.47
N SER A 195 -13.90 17.66 9.26
CA SER A 195 -14.40 16.80 8.18
C SER A 195 -14.31 15.31 8.54
N ARG A 196 -15.24 14.51 8.02
CA ARG A 196 -15.21 13.04 8.12
C ARG A 196 -13.93 12.43 7.55
N GLU A 197 -13.35 13.06 6.55
CA GLU A 197 -12.12 12.60 5.86
C GLU A 197 -10.90 12.63 6.78
N TRP A 198 -10.91 13.52 7.76
CA TRP A 198 -9.83 13.71 8.73
C TRP A 198 -10.12 13.08 10.09
N ALA A 199 -11.15 12.23 10.19
CA ALA A 199 -11.57 11.65 11.47
C ALA A 199 -10.45 10.85 12.14
N GLY A 200 -9.74 9.99 11.41
CA GLY A 200 -8.59 9.26 11.94
C GLY A 200 -7.48 10.18 12.46
N LEU A 201 -7.13 11.22 11.68
CA LEU A 201 -6.11 12.20 12.07
C LEU A 201 -6.53 13.04 13.29
N ARG A 202 -7.81 13.40 13.38
CA ARG A 202 -8.42 14.06 14.54
C ARG A 202 -8.34 13.18 15.79
N ALA A 203 -8.68 11.89 15.68
CA ALA A 203 -8.57 10.94 16.78
C ALA A 203 -7.13 10.79 17.27
N TYR A 204 -6.17 10.68 16.34
CA TYR A 204 -4.75 10.63 16.68
C TYR A 204 -4.26 11.88 17.40
N GLN A 205 -4.65 13.07 16.92
CA GLN A 205 -4.30 14.33 17.57
C GLN A 205 -4.90 14.46 18.97
N LYS A 206 -6.16 14.04 19.18
CA LYS A 206 -6.78 13.98 20.52
C LYS A 206 -6.06 12.99 21.44
N ALA A 207 -5.66 11.82 20.94
CA ALA A 207 -4.89 10.85 21.73
C ALA A 207 -3.51 11.39 22.14
N ARG A 208 -2.83 12.13 21.24
CA ARG A 208 -1.59 12.86 21.55
C ARG A 208 -1.79 13.94 22.61
N LEU A 209 -2.88 14.71 22.51
CA LEU A 209 -3.24 15.71 23.50
C LEU A 209 -3.53 15.07 24.87
N ALA A 210 -4.23 13.95 24.91
CA ALA A 210 -4.49 13.18 26.13
C ALA A 210 -3.19 12.70 26.81
N ARG A 211 -2.18 12.25 26.04
CA ARG A 211 -0.86 11.91 26.61
C ARG A 211 -0.17 13.10 27.25
N ILE A 212 -0.27 14.29 26.67
CA ILE A 212 0.30 15.52 27.25
C ILE A 212 -0.42 15.85 28.57
N TYR A 213 -1.75 15.77 28.61
CA TYR A 213 -2.52 15.97 29.85
C TYR A 213 -2.12 14.98 30.95
N ILE A 214 -1.94 13.70 30.63
CA ILE A 214 -1.48 12.69 31.61
C ILE A 214 -0.10 13.05 32.15
N LYS A 215 0.84 13.45 31.29
CA LYS A 215 2.19 13.88 31.71
C LYS A 215 2.17 15.09 32.64
N LEU A 216 1.15 15.94 32.53
CA LEU A 216 0.94 17.10 33.40
C LEU A 216 0.13 16.79 34.67
N GLY A 217 -0.28 15.53 34.87
CA GLY A 217 -1.10 15.11 36.02
C GLY A 217 -2.60 15.37 35.86
N GLU A 218 -3.06 15.80 34.69
CA GLU A 218 -4.43 16.20 34.40
C GLU A 218 -5.25 15.06 33.78
N ARG A 219 -5.42 13.97 34.54
CA ARG A 219 -6.07 12.74 34.04
C ARG A 219 -7.51 12.94 33.58
N ASP A 220 -8.28 13.80 34.26
CA ASP A 220 -9.70 14.03 33.92
C ASP A 220 -9.86 14.61 32.51
N TRP A 221 -8.94 15.47 32.09
CA TRP A 221 -8.92 16.02 30.73
C TRP A 221 -8.55 14.96 29.68
N ALA A 222 -7.62 14.06 30.01
CA ALA A 222 -7.28 12.94 29.14
C ALA A 222 -8.46 11.97 28.96
N VAL A 223 -9.20 11.67 30.03
CA VAL A 223 -10.42 10.87 29.97
C VAL A 223 -11.49 11.57 29.14
N SER A 224 -11.66 12.88 29.32
CA SER A 224 -12.62 13.67 28.53
C SER A 224 -12.34 13.58 27.03
N LEU A 225 -11.07 13.65 26.62
CA LEU A 225 -10.68 13.48 25.21
C LEU A 225 -10.93 12.07 24.67
N LEU A 226 -10.73 11.05 25.50
CA LEU A 226 -11.04 9.67 25.15
C LEU A 226 -12.56 9.47 24.98
N GLU A 227 -13.38 10.07 25.83
CA GLU A 227 -14.85 10.07 25.67
C GLU A 227 -15.27 10.86 24.42
N GLU A 228 -14.62 11.98 24.10
CA GLU A 228 -14.86 12.68 22.84
C GLU A 228 -14.52 11.83 21.61
N ILE A 229 -13.47 11.02 21.66
CA ILE A 229 -13.16 10.05 20.59
C ILE A 229 -14.25 8.98 20.52
N ARG A 230 -14.72 8.47 21.66
CA ARG A 230 -15.76 7.44 21.75
C ARG A 230 -17.10 7.92 21.18
N HIS A 231 -17.44 9.19 21.37
CA HIS A 231 -18.72 9.78 20.99
C HIS A 231 -18.68 10.58 19.68
N ASP A 232 -17.55 10.60 18.97
CA ASP A 232 -17.45 11.25 17.67
C ASP A 232 -18.27 10.48 16.60
N PRO A 233 -19.22 11.12 15.91
CA PRO A 233 -20.10 10.43 14.96
C PRO A 233 -19.39 9.93 13.69
N HIS A 234 -18.14 10.33 13.46
CA HIS A 234 -17.33 9.87 12.33
C HIS A 234 -16.30 8.82 12.74
N LEU A 235 -16.25 8.45 14.01
CA LEU A 235 -15.37 7.42 14.54
C LEU A 235 -16.17 6.20 14.96
N ASP A 236 -15.49 5.07 15.01
CA ASP A 236 -16.03 3.82 15.53
C ASP A 236 -15.32 3.45 16.84
N SER A 237 -15.87 2.43 17.52
CA SER A 237 -15.30 1.89 18.76
C SER A 237 -13.83 1.48 18.66
N ARG A 238 -13.31 1.26 17.44
CA ARG A 238 -11.91 0.88 17.24
C ARG A 238 -10.97 2.07 17.43
N HIS A 239 -11.32 3.27 16.94
CA HIS A 239 -10.49 4.45 17.17
C HIS A 239 -10.33 4.73 18.66
N PHE A 240 -11.37 4.51 19.46
CA PHE A 240 -11.30 4.58 20.91
C PHE A 240 -10.30 3.56 21.49
N LYS A 241 -10.40 2.27 21.12
CA LYS A 241 -9.48 1.22 21.59
C LYS A 241 -8.03 1.49 21.20
N VAL A 242 -7.80 1.97 19.98
CA VAL A 242 -6.48 2.34 19.48
C VAL A 242 -5.93 3.53 20.26
N ALA A 243 -6.75 4.54 20.54
CA ALA A 243 -6.37 5.70 21.36
C ALA A 243 -6.02 5.30 22.80
N GLU A 244 -6.82 4.43 23.43
CA GLU A 244 -6.58 3.89 24.77
C GLU A 244 -5.23 3.16 24.82
N ALA A 245 -5.03 2.20 23.92
CA ALA A 245 -3.77 1.45 23.83
C ALA A 245 -2.56 2.36 23.54
N PHE A 246 -2.73 3.35 22.66
CA PHE A 246 -1.68 4.33 22.34
C PHE A 246 -1.29 5.19 23.56
N ILE A 247 -2.27 5.61 24.36
CA ILE A 247 -2.03 6.40 25.56
C ILE A 247 -1.35 5.57 26.65
N GLU A 248 -1.72 4.30 26.76
CA GLU A 248 -1.16 3.34 27.73
C GLU A 248 0.12 2.66 27.25
N GLU A 249 0.62 3.01 26.05
CA GLU A 249 1.82 2.43 25.44
C GLU A 249 1.73 0.90 25.27
N ARG A 250 0.50 0.39 25.05
CA ARG A 250 0.25 -1.02 24.74
C ARG A 250 0.53 -1.31 23.26
N ASP A 251 1.16 -2.46 23.01
CA ASP A 251 1.42 -2.94 21.65
C ASP A 251 0.15 -3.50 21.00
N LEU A 252 -0.32 -2.84 19.94
CA LEU A 252 -1.49 -3.24 19.16
C LEU A 252 -1.17 -4.28 18.07
N SER A 253 0.11 -4.49 17.75
CA SER A 253 0.54 -5.40 16.68
C SER A 253 0.28 -6.88 17.00
N GLN A 254 -0.03 -7.19 18.26
CA GLN A 254 -0.18 -8.55 18.78
C GLN A 254 -1.64 -9.04 18.91
N SER A 255 -2.62 -8.39 18.27
CA SER A 255 -4.00 -8.90 18.31
C SER A 255 -4.09 -10.22 17.54
N GLY A 256 -3.99 -11.35 18.24
CA GLY A 256 -4.02 -12.71 17.71
C GLY A 256 -5.36 -13.18 17.12
N VAL A 257 -6.14 -12.27 16.52
CA VAL A 257 -7.39 -12.62 15.85
C VAL A 257 -7.09 -13.17 14.46
N MET A 258 -7.20 -14.48 14.32
CA MET A 258 -7.05 -15.19 13.05
C MET A 258 -8.37 -15.21 12.28
N GLY A 259 -8.68 -14.18 11.49
CA GLY A 259 -9.85 -14.20 10.60
C GLY A 259 -10.38 -12.83 10.21
N LEU A 260 -11.37 -12.83 9.31
CA LEU A 260 -12.08 -11.62 8.90
C LEU A 260 -13.27 -11.34 9.82
N VAL A 261 -13.48 -10.05 10.08
CA VAL A 261 -14.66 -9.51 10.76
C VAL A 261 -15.43 -8.66 9.75
N ILE A 262 -16.70 -8.98 9.55
CA ILE A 262 -17.59 -8.17 8.73
C ILE A 262 -18.44 -7.30 9.64
N ARG A 263 -18.43 -5.99 9.39
CA ARG A 263 -19.33 -5.04 10.06
C ARG A 263 -20.36 -4.53 9.06
N ASP A 264 -21.62 -4.76 9.41
CA ASP A 264 -22.75 -4.35 8.62
C ASP A 264 -23.32 -3.01 9.16
N GLU A 265 -22.93 -1.91 8.52
CA GLU A 265 -23.42 -0.58 8.83
C GLU A 265 -24.52 -0.15 7.82
N PRO A 266 -25.43 0.77 8.20
CA PRO A 266 -26.53 1.20 7.33
C PRO A 266 -26.10 1.77 5.96
N ALA A 267 -24.94 2.42 5.90
CA ALA A 267 -24.40 3.06 4.70
C ALA A 267 -23.07 2.45 4.22
N CYS A 268 -22.59 1.39 4.89
CA CYS A 268 -21.28 0.83 4.62
C CYS A 268 -21.23 -0.68 4.97
N LEU A 269 -20.53 -1.46 4.17
CA LEU A 269 -20.06 -2.79 4.54
C LEU A 269 -18.55 -2.70 4.78
N SER A 270 -18.09 -3.07 5.96
CA SER A 270 -16.66 -3.11 6.29
C SER A 270 -16.18 -4.55 6.40
N VAL A 271 -15.08 -4.87 5.72
CA VAL A 271 -14.35 -6.14 5.78
C VAL A 271 -13.00 -5.87 6.43
N GLU A 272 -12.82 -6.39 7.63
CA GLU A 272 -11.70 -6.06 8.50
C GLU A 272 -10.89 -7.31 8.84
N SER A 273 -9.57 -7.24 8.67
CA SER A 273 -8.63 -8.16 9.32
C SER A 273 -7.97 -7.41 10.49
N PRO A 274 -8.29 -7.75 11.75
CA PRO A 274 -7.78 -7.03 12.91
C PRO A 274 -6.25 -6.95 12.91
N GLY A 275 -5.71 -5.75 13.16
CA GLY A 275 -4.27 -5.49 13.11
C GLY A 275 -3.61 -5.54 11.72
N SER A 276 -4.34 -5.89 10.65
CA SER A 276 -3.79 -5.97 9.29
C SER A 276 -4.36 -4.91 8.36
N PHE A 277 -5.65 -4.99 7.99
CA PHE A 277 -6.25 -4.08 7.02
C PHE A 277 -7.76 -3.94 7.22
N GLU A 278 -8.34 -2.92 6.59
CA GLU A 278 -9.79 -2.79 6.42
C GLU A 278 -10.15 -2.28 5.04
N LEU A 279 -11.18 -2.90 4.46
CA LEU A 279 -11.85 -2.47 3.24
C LEU A 279 -13.24 -1.96 3.60
N ARG A 280 -13.62 -0.82 3.05
CA ARG A 280 -14.99 -0.29 3.19
C ARG A 280 -15.66 -0.15 1.84
N ILE A 281 -16.91 -0.56 1.82
CA ILE A 281 -17.79 -0.58 0.66
C ILE A 281 -18.97 0.34 1.00
N THR A 282 -18.97 1.56 0.50
CA THR A 282 -20.05 2.52 0.76
C THR A 282 -21.26 2.17 -0.10
N ALA A 283 -22.25 1.53 0.52
CA ALA A 283 -23.47 1.11 -0.16
C ALA A 283 -24.64 1.10 0.84
N SER A 284 -25.79 1.60 0.40
CA SER A 284 -27.03 1.53 1.17
C SER A 284 -27.60 0.12 1.10
N LYS A 285 -28.16 -0.36 2.22
CA LYS A 285 -28.83 -1.67 2.24
C LYS A 285 -30.02 -1.66 1.28
N SER A 286 -30.16 -2.72 0.49
CA SER A 286 -31.38 -3.03 -0.28
C SER A 286 -31.95 -4.38 0.16
N GLU A 287 -32.95 -4.90 -0.56
CA GLU A 287 -33.56 -6.19 -0.21
C GLU A 287 -32.55 -7.35 -0.30
N GLY A 288 -32.66 -8.30 0.65
CA GLY A 288 -31.81 -9.49 0.70
C GLY A 288 -30.34 -9.20 1.03
N LYS A 289 -29.41 -9.93 0.38
CA LYS A 289 -27.95 -9.74 0.50
C LYS A 289 -27.40 -8.66 -0.45
N GLN A 290 -28.28 -7.90 -1.09
CA GLN A 290 -27.91 -6.89 -2.08
C GLN A 290 -27.76 -5.52 -1.41
N ARG A 291 -26.89 -4.69 -1.99
CA ARG A 291 -26.70 -3.28 -1.64
C ARG A 291 -26.61 -2.43 -2.89
N ILE A 292 -26.91 -1.15 -2.74
CA ILE A 292 -26.83 -0.18 -3.82
C ILE A 292 -25.74 0.84 -3.47
N ALA A 293 -24.72 0.93 -4.32
CA ALA A 293 -23.66 1.92 -4.20
C ALA A 293 -23.86 3.04 -5.23
N GLU A 294 -23.48 4.27 -4.85
CA GLU A 294 -23.42 5.38 -5.80
C GLU A 294 -22.23 5.21 -6.74
N LYS A 295 -22.49 5.20 -8.06
CA LYS A 295 -21.52 5.40 -9.16
C LYS A 295 -20.21 4.62 -9.07
N GLY A 296 -20.11 3.44 -9.69
CA GLY A 296 -18.82 2.77 -10.02
C GLY A 296 -17.88 2.45 -8.85
N ARG A 297 -18.27 2.76 -7.61
CA ARG A 297 -17.45 2.68 -6.39
C ARG A 297 -17.82 1.47 -5.58
N VAL A 298 -17.13 0.36 -5.85
CA VAL A 298 -17.32 -0.89 -5.11
C VAL A 298 -16.62 -0.81 -3.75
N VAL A 299 -15.31 -0.57 -3.75
CA VAL A 299 -14.51 -0.39 -2.53
C VAL A 299 -14.11 1.08 -2.47
N THR A 300 -14.52 1.80 -1.43
CA THR A 300 -14.32 3.25 -1.29
C THR A 300 -13.16 3.62 -0.37
N GLN A 301 -12.81 2.74 0.57
CA GLN A 301 -11.67 2.95 1.46
C GLN A 301 -10.88 1.66 1.64
N TRP A 302 -9.56 1.79 1.68
CA TRP A 302 -8.63 0.71 2.02
C TRP A 302 -7.58 1.25 2.99
N PHE A 303 -7.55 0.71 4.20
CA PHE A 303 -6.64 1.11 5.27
C PHE A 303 -5.64 -0.01 5.57
N ASN A 304 -4.36 0.33 5.71
CA ASN A 304 -3.37 -0.54 6.34
C ASN A 304 -3.35 -0.26 7.84
N LEU A 305 -3.87 -1.21 8.62
CA LEU A 305 -4.03 -1.04 10.06
C LEU A 305 -2.79 -1.47 10.85
N ARG A 306 -1.83 -2.13 10.20
CA ARG A 306 -0.55 -2.49 10.80
C ARG A 306 0.30 -1.24 11.02
N GLU A 307 0.42 -0.41 9.99
CA GLU A 307 1.25 0.80 10.02
C GLU A 307 0.46 2.07 10.39
N ASP A 308 -0.85 2.10 10.12
CA ASP A 308 -1.73 3.24 10.41
C ASP A 308 -3.00 2.78 11.16
N PRO A 309 -2.88 2.40 12.44
CA PRO A 309 -3.99 1.85 13.23
C PRO A 309 -5.11 2.88 13.49
N PHE A 310 -4.81 4.18 13.36
CA PHE A 310 -5.78 5.26 13.47
C PHE A 310 -6.53 5.57 12.16
N ARG A 311 -6.21 4.87 11.05
CA ARG A 311 -6.84 5.09 9.73
C ARG A 311 -6.70 6.53 9.24
N THR A 312 -5.53 7.12 9.47
CA THR A 312 -5.21 8.47 9.00
C THR A 312 -5.00 8.54 7.48
N VAL A 313 -4.84 7.41 6.78
CA VAL A 313 -4.52 7.29 5.36
C VAL A 313 -5.51 6.35 4.66
N ASN A 314 -6.36 6.89 3.79
CA ASN A 314 -7.10 6.07 2.84
C ASN A 314 -6.26 5.80 1.58
N LEU A 315 -5.92 4.54 1.32
CA LEU A 315 -5.17 4.11 0.14
C LEU A 315 -5.95 4.21 -1.18
N LEU A 316 -7.21 4.64 -1.18
CA LEU A 316 -8.00 4.87 -2.41
C LEU A 316 -8.36 6.34 -2.65
N ALA A 317 -8.16 7.23 -1.66
CA ALA A 317 -8.53 8.66 -1.70
C ALA A 317 -9.94 8.94 -2.27
N GLY A 318 -10.89 8.03 -2.04
CA GLY A 318 -12.29 8.19 -2.46
C GLY A 318 -12.62 7.66 -3.87
N GLY A 319 -11.74 6.89 -4.50
CA GLY A 319 -12.04 6.10 -5.70
C GLY A 319 -12.39 4.64 -5.44
N SER A 320 -12.36 3.84 -6.51
CA SER A 320 -12.61 2.40 -6.50
C SER A 320 -11.31 1.61 -6.52
N LEU A 321 -11.27 0.44 -5.85
CA LEU A 321 -10.11 -0.46 -5.88
C LEU A 321 -9.73 -0.86 -7.32
N LEU A 322 -10.71 -1.27 -8.13
CA LEU A 322 -10.59 -1.48 -9.57
C LEU A 322 -11.92 -1.05 -10.22
N GLU A 323 -11.86 -0.66 -11.49
CA GLU A 323 -13.03 -0.40 -12.33
C GLU A 323 -12.79 -0.94 -13.74
N VAL A 324 -13.70 -1.76 -14.27
CA VAL A 324 -13.66 -2.21 -15.66
C VAL A 324 -14.09 -1.07 -16.59
N MET A 325 -13.26 -0.73 -17.57
CA MET A 325 -13.60 0.27 -18.58
C MET A 325 -14.12 -0.37 -19.86
N ASP A 326 -15.21 0.18 -20.42
CA ASP A 326 -15.67 -0.16 -21.75
C ASP A 326 -14.75 0.50 -22.83
N PRO A 327 -14.06 -0.27 -23.68
CA PRO A 327 -13.22 0.28 -24.73
C PRO A 327 -14.01 0.95 -25.86
N SER A 328 -15.32 0.72 -25.97
CA SER A 328 -16.20 1.23 -27.04
C SER A 328 -16.99 2.49 -26.68
N GLY A 329 -17.00 2.87 -25.39
CA GLY A 329 -17.73 4.04 -24.91
C GLY A 329 -17.05 5.36 -25.26
N SER A 330 -17.64 6.12 -26.18
CA SER A 330 -17.45 7.58 -26.18
C SER A 330 -18.14 8.13 -24.93
N SER A 331 -17.40 8.84 -24.09
CA SER A 331 -17.83 9.40 -22.80
C SER A 331 -18.92 10.48 -22.97
N SER A 332 -20.13 10.09 -23.35
CA SER A 332 -21.24 11.01 -23.67
C SER A 332 -22.45 10.91 -22.75
N SER A 333 -22.49 9.99 -21.78
CA SER A 333 -23.52 10.01 -20.72
C SER A 333 -23.03 10.77 -19.48
N PRO A 334 -23.76 11.78 -18.95
CA PRO A 334 -23.26 12.65 -17.87
C PRO A 334 -23.38 12.08 -16.45
N ALA A 335 -24.02 10.92 -16.25
CA ALA A 335 -24.22 10.34 -14.93
C ALA A 335 -23.91 8.83 -14.96
N PRO A 336 -22.93 8.36 -14.16
CA PRO A 336 -22.70 6.93 -13.97
C PRO A 336 -23.90 6.27 -13.30
N ASP A 337 -24.25 5.06 -13.75
CA ASP A 337 -25.37 4.28 -13.22
C ASP A 337 -25.07 3.71 -11.82
N PRO A 338 -26.10 3.46 -10.99
CA PRO A 338 -25.93 2.79 -9.71
C PRO A 338 -25.40 1.37 -9.89
N VAL A 339 -24.58 0.94 -8.93
CA VAL A 339 -23.97 -0.38 -8.92
C VAL A 339 -24.65 -1.23 -7.85
N MET A 340 -25.00 -2.46 -8.20
CA MET A 340 -25.52 -3.45 -7.26
C MET A 340 -24.36 -4.28 -6.73
N ILE A 341 -24.25 -4.36 -5.40
CA ILE A 341 -23.27 -5.18 -4.69
C ILE A 341 -23.98 -6.34 -4.01
N GLU A 342 -23.62 -7.57 -4.39
CA GLU A 342 -24.16 -8.81 -3.85
C GLU A 342 -23.12 -9.50 -2.97
N LEU A 343 -23.46 -9.75 -1.71
CA LEU A 343 -22.61 -10.53 -0.80
C LEU A 343 -22.81 -12.03 -1.08
N LEU A 344 -21.80 -12.67 -1.67
CA LEU A 344 -21.82 -14.08 -2.06
C LEU A 344 -21.46 -14.99 -0.87
N GLU A 345 -20.36 -14.67 -0.18
CA GLU A 345 -19.83 -15.44 0.94
C GLU A 345 -19.39 -14.52 2.08
N SER A 346 -19.66 -14.93 3.32
CA SER A 346 -19.26 -14.21 4.53
C SER A 346 -18.83 -15.24 5.57
N SER A 347 -17.55 -15.59 5.60
CA SER A 347 -17.01 -16.59 6.52
C SER A 347 -15.76 -16.07 7.24
N SER A 348 -15.29 -16.81 8.25
CA SER A 348 -14.02 -16.49 8.92
C SER A 348 -12.80 -16.80 8.04
N ALA A 349 -12.95 -17.66 7.02
CA ALA A 349 -11.89 -18.01 6.08
C ALA A 349 -11.71 -16.95 4.99
N ARG A 350 -12.82 -16.39 4.46
CA ARG A 350 -12.81 -15.35 3.43
C ARG A 350 -14.16 -14.64 3.29
N VAL A 351 -14.16 -13.52 2.58
CA VAL A 351 -15.37 -12.79 2.18
C VAL A 351 -15.41 -12.70 0.67
N ARG A 352 -16.59 -12.97 0.07
CA ARG A 352 -16.82 -12.81 -1.36
C ARG A 352 -17.99 -11.90 -1.63
N PHE A 353 -17.80 -10.95 -2.54
CA PHE A 353 -18.87 -10.08 -3.01
C PHE A 353 -18.70 -9.77 -4.49
N ARG A 354 -19.82 -9.55 -5.17
CA ARG A 354 -19.87 -9.22 -6.59
C ARG A 354 -20.49 -7.85 -6.79
N SER A 355 -19.88 -7.07 -7.66
CA SER A 355 -20.39 -5.81 -8.16
C SER A 355 -20.89 -6.01 -9.59
N ARG A 356 -22.06 -5.45 -9.92
CA ARG A 356 -22.59 -5.38 -11.28
C ARG A 356 -23.30 -4.05 -11.55
N SER A 357 -23.23 -3.58 -12.79
CA SER A 357 -24.05 -2.43 -13.23
C SER A 357 -25.52 -2.79 -13.18
N ALA A 358 -26.37 -1.90 -12.65
CA ALA A 358 -27.81 -2.12 -12.57
C ALA A 358 -28.58 -1.80 -13.87
N SER A 359 -27.93 -1.17 -14.85
CA SER A 359 -28.59 -0.55 -16.02
C SER A 359 -28.33 -1.24 -17.36
N LEU A 360 -27.32 -2.11 -17.46
CA LEU A 360 -26.91 -2.71 -18.73
C LEU A 360 -27.52 -4.11 -18.92
N PRO A 361 -27.95 -4.46 -20.15
CA PRO A 361 -28.53 -5.79 -20.45
C PRO A 361 -27.51 -6.94 -20.41
N PHE A 362 -26.22 -6.63 -20.57
CA PHE A 362 -25.09 -7.55 -20.39
C PHE A 362 -24.00 -6.83 -19.57
N PRO A 363 -24.20 -6.67 -18.25
CA PRO A 363 -23.29 -5.86 -17.44
C PRO A 363 -21.94 -6.56 -17.30
N GLY A 364 -20.88 -5.76 -17.31
CA GLY A 364 -19.62 -6.17 -16.71
C GLY A 364 -19.82 -6.44 -15.22
N PHE A 365 -19.10 -7.42 -14.68
CA PHE A 365 -19.08 -7.71 -13.26
C PHE A 365 -17.65 -7.73 -12.72
N GLU A 366 -17.55 -7.45 -11.42
CA GLU A 366 -16.33 -7.54 -10.64
C GLU A 366 -16.62 -8.36 -9.38
N GLU A 367 -15.99 -9.51 -9.25
CA GLU A 367 -16.12 -10.36 -8.08
C GLU A 367 -14.84 -10.34 -7.28
N TYR A 368 -14.95 -10.00 -6.00
CA TYR A 368 -13.83 -9.86 -5.08
C TYR A 368 -13.86 -11.00 -4.06
N THR A 369 -12.72 -11.67 -3.89
CA THR A 369 -12.46 -12.66 -2.84
C THR A 369 -11.38 -12.12 -1.91
N VAL A 370 -11.72 -11.83 -0.66
CA VAL A 370 -10.84 -11.19 0.33
C VAL A 370 -10.44 -12.21 1.39
N TYR A 371 -9.13 -12.35 1.65
CA TYR A 371 -8.58 -13.22 2.70
C TYR A 371 -8.03 -12.44 3.91
N PRO A 372 -7.98 -13.06 5.11
CA PRO A 372 -7.48 -12.44 6.34
C PRO A 372 -6.05 -11.87 6.25
N ASN A 373 -5.21 -12.40 5.37
CA ASN A 373 -3.82 -11.95 5.21
C ASN A 373 -3.64 -10.74 4.27
N GLY A 374 -4.74 -10.17 3.76
CA GLY A 374 -4.71 -9.01 2.87
C GLY A 374 -4.55 -9.35 1.39
N GLN A 375 -4.60 -10.64 1.00
CA GLN A 375 -4.76 -11.04 -0.39
C GLN A 375 -6.19 -10.78 -0.85
N ILE A 376 -6.33 -10.12 -1.99
CA ILE A 376 -7.61 -9.90 -2.65
C ILE A 376 -7.50 -10.47 -4.06
N PHE A 377 -8.35 -11.44 -4.38
CA PHE A 377 -8.48 -11.98 -5.74
C PHE A 377 -9.69 -11.36 -6.39
N VAL A 378 -9.57 -11.03 -7.68
CA VAL A 378 -10.62 -10.35 -8.43
C VAL A 378 -10.86 -11.08 -9.73
N LEU A 379 -12.09 -11.55 -9.93
CA LEU A 379 -12.58 -12.06 -11.21
C LEU A 379 -13.40 -10.98 -11.90
N LEU A 380 -13.02 -10.67 -13.13
CA LEU A 380 -13.67 -9.69 -13.98
C LEU A 380 -14.27 -10.40 -15.18
N GLY A 381 -15.45 -9.98 -15.62
CA GLY A 381 -16.11 -10.60 -16.75
C GLY A 381 -17.26 -9.78 -17.29
N THR A 382 -17.79 -10.17 -18.45
CA THR A 382 -19.05 -9.64 -19.00
C THR A 382 -20.08 -10.76 -19.03
N GLU A 383 -21.27 -10.52 -18.49
CA GLU A 383 -22.35 -11.51 -18.55
C GLU A 383 -22.78 -11.75 -20.00
N GLY A 384 -22.99 -13.01 -20.40
CA GLY A 384 -23.52 -13.36 -21.73
C GLY A 384 -22.58 -13.13 -22.92
N ALA A 385 -21.31 -12.75 -22.71
CA ALA A 385 -20.37 -12.51 -23.80
C ALA A 385 -19.99 -13.80 -24.57
N LEU A 386 -20.04 -13.72 -25.90
CA LEU A 386 -19.44 -14.71 -26.82
C LEU A 386 -17.90 -14.68 -26.70
N ARG A 387 -17.25 -15.82 -26.97
CA ARG A 387 -15.83 -16.12 -26.68
C ARG A 387 -14.77 -15.16 -27.25
N ASP A 388 -15.15 -14.19 -28.10
CA ASP A 388 -14.21 -13.42 -28.95
C ASP A 388 -14.22 -11.88 -28.72
N GLN A 389 -14.57 -11.38 -27.53
CA GLN A 389 -14.40 -9.95 -27.26
C GLN A 389 -12.91 -9.59 -26.99
N PRO A 390 -12.34 -8.61 -27.71
CA PRO A 390 -10.95 -8.22 -27.55
C PRO A 390 -10.74 -7.33 -26.32
N ARG A 391 -9.62 -7.55 -25.63
CA ARG A 391 -8.93 -6.65 -24.68
C ARG A 391 -9.82 -5.99 -23.61
N MET A 392 -9.89 -6.61 -22.43
CA MET A 392 -10.35 -5.93 -21.22
C MET A 392 -9.33 -4.87 -20.77
N LYS A 393 -9.81 -3.64 -20.55
CA LYS A 393 -9.04 -2.55 -19.96
C LYS A 393 -9.59 -2.23 -18.59
N LEU A 394 -8.69 -2.00 -17.65
CA LEU A 394 -8.99 -1.65 -16.27
C LEU A 394 -8.55 -0.24 -15.95
N LEU A 395 -9.26 0.35 -15.01
CA LEU A 395 -8.86 1.54 -14.30
C LEU A 395 -8.53 1.15 -12.85
N LEU A 396 -7.27 1.29 -12.48
CA LEU A 396 -6.80 1.20 -11.12
C LEU A 396 -6.72 2.61 -10.54
N THR A 397 -7.43 2.88 -9.44
CA THR A 397 -7.32 4.18 -8.76
C THR A 397 -6.17 4.13 -7.76
N THR A 398 -5.19 5.00 -7.92
CA THR A 398 -4.08 5.17 -7.00
C THR A 398 -4.14 6.56 -6.38
N PRO A 399 -4.25 6.71 -5.06
CA PRO A 399 -4.55 7.98 -4.42
C PRO A 399 -3.44 9.00 -4.61
N LEU A 400 -3.84 10.26 -4.76
CA LEU A 400 -3.01 11.44 -4.52
C LEU A 400 -3.54 12.10 -3.24
N ILE A 401 -2.83 11.91 -2.14
CA ILE A 401 -3.26 12.44 -0.84
C ILE A 401 -2.77 13.89 -0.66
N ASP A 402 -1.69 14.27 -1.34
CA ASP A 402 -1.14 15.63 -1.43
C ASP A 402 -0.48 15.84 -2.81
N THR A 403 -0.24 17.09 -3.22
CA THR A 403 0.52 17.46 -4.43
C THR A 403 1.97 16.97 -4.42
N SER A 404 2.42 16.45 -3.29
CA SER A 404 3.76 15.94 -3.04
C SER A 404 3.80 14.39 -2.93
N ASP A 405 2.64 13.75 -2.78
CA ASP A 405 2.48 12.30 -2.78
C ASP A 405 2.32 11.78 -4.22
N GLY A 406 2.64 10.51 -4.48
CA GLY A 406 2.47 9.92 -5.80
C GLY A 406 2.81 8.43 -5.81
N TRP A 407 2.53 7.77 -6.92
CA TRP A 407 2.86 6.35 -7.11
C TRP A 407 3.82 6.17 -8.28
N ARG A 408 4.84 5.34 -8.07
CA ARG A 408 5.82 4.95 -9.10
C ARG A 408 5.57 3.51 -9.49
N VAL A 409 5.68 3.21 -10.78
CA VAL A 409 5.72 1.82 -11.25
C VAL A 409 7.13 1.30 -11.01
N ILE A 410 7.27 0.14 -10.36
CA ILE A 410 8.55 -0.53 -10.13
C ILE A 410 8.71 -1.67 -11.13
N SER A 411 9.87 -1.74 -11.77
CA SER A 411 10.24 -2.82 -12.69
C SER A 411 10.54 -4.09 -11.89
N PRO A 412 9.84 -5.20 -12.15
CA PRO A 412 10.08 -6.50 -11.54
C PRO A 412 11.53 -6.98 -11.65
N THR A 413 12.08 -6.87 -12.86
CA THR A 413 13.41 -7.42 -13.20
C THR A 413 14.56 -6.65 -12.58
N ARG A 414 14.34 -5.38 -12.32
CA ARG A 414 15.39 -4.45 -11.90
C ARG A 414 15.24 -4.05 -10.43
N ASN A 415 14.02 -4.16 -9.89
CA ASN A 415 13.60 -3.53 -8.63
C ASN A 415 13.71 -2.00 -8.66
N LEU A 416 13.58 -1.39 -9.85
CA LEU A 416 13.85 0.04 -10.09
C LEU A 416 12.63 0.68 -10.72
N PRO A 417 12.33 1.96 -10.43
CA PRO A 417 11.19 2.61 -11.03
C PRO A 417 11.31 2.66 -12.55
N VAL A 418 10.17 2.43 -13.20
CA VAL A 418 10.05 2.50 -14.64
C VAL A 418 10.06 3.96 -15.06
N LYS A 419 10.74 4.23 -16.19
CA LYS A 419 10.89 5.58 -16.75
C LYS A 419 9.52 6.26 -16.94
N ALA A 420 9.41 7.52 -16.55
CA ALA A 420 8.20 8.32 -16.75
C ALA A 420 7.86 8.49 -18.24
N GLY A 421 6.57 8.57 -18.57
CA GLY A 421 6.06 8.78 -19.93
C GLY A 421 6.19 7.58 -20.86
N VAL A 422 6.71 6.43 -20.40
CA VAL A 422 6.81 5.21 -21.20
C VAL A 422 5.64 4.26 -20.94
N THR A 423 5.40 3.34 -21.86
CA THR A 423 4.53 2.19 -21.62
C THR A 423 5.33 1.11 -20.90
N PHE A 424 4.89 0.73 -19.70
CA PHE A 424 5.39 -0.44 -18.99
C PHE A 424 4.61 -1.67 -19.40
N GLU A 425 5.30 -2.79 -19.60
CA GLU A 425 4.70 -4.10 -19.84
C GLU A 425 5.50 -5.15 -19.05
N GLY A 426 4.88 -5.75 -18.04
CA GLY A 426 5.57 -6.68 -17.14
C GLY A 426 4.69 -7.83 -16.64
N PRO A 427 5.31 -8.89 -16.08
CA PRO A 427 4.59 -10.05 -15.54
C PRO A 427 3.76 -9.73 -14.29
N HIS A 428 4.02 -8.58 -13.68
CA HIS A 428 3.26 -8.01 -12.57
C HIS A 428 3.41 -6.49 -12.60
N LEU A 429 2.47 -5.79 -11.97
CA LEU A 429 2.52 -4.35 -11.78
C LEU A 429 2.73 -4.08 -10.29
N LEU A 430 3.90 -3.55 -9.95
CA LEU A 430 4.19 -3.09 -8.62
C LEU A 430 4.18 -1.57 -8.59
N LEU A 431 3.42 -1.01 -7.66
CA LEU A 431 3.28 0.41 -7.46
C LEU A 431 3.84 0.75 -6.09
N SER A 432 4.91 1.53 -6.06
CA SER A 432 5.48 2.02 -4.81
C SER A 432 5.09 3.46 -4.57
N ARG A 433 4.62 3.75 -3.36
CA ARG A 433 4.23 5.10 -2.98
C ARG A 433 5.49 5.92 -2.67
N LEU A 434 5.47 7.19 -3.10
CA LEU A 434 6.47 8.17 -2.72
C LEU A 434 6.42 8.37 -1.20
N GLY A 435 7.33 7.73 -0.46
CA GLY A 435 7.52 7.99 0.95
C GLY A 435 8.25 9.30 1.17
N PHE A 436 7.80 10.07 2.16
CA PHE A 436 8.70 10.94 2.91
C PHE A 436 9.29 10.08 4.02
N ALA A 437 10.62 9.88 4.05
CA ALA A 437 11.23 9.31 5.25
C ALA A 437 10.92 10.22 6.47
N GLY A 438 10.98 9.71 7.69
CA GLY A 438 10.59 10.45 8.91
C GLY A 438 9.14 10.23 9.38
N ARG A 439 8.32 9.51 8.62
CA ARG A 439 6.95 9.16 9.03
C ARG A 439 6.91 7.87 9.83
N HIS A 440 7.06 7.96 11.15
CA HIS A 440 6.76 6.84 12.06
C HIS A 440 5.26 6.44 12.09
N TRP A 441 4.38 7.20 11.41
CA TRP A 441 2.92 6.99 11.39
C TRP A 441 2.29 7.18 9.99
N ALA A 442 3.08 7.06 8.92
CA ALA A 442 2.57 7.10 7.56
C ALA A 442 3.54 6.38 6.62
N VAL A 443 3.50 5.05 6.65
CA VAL A 443 4.34 4.22 5.80
C VAL A 443 3.75 4.15 4.39
N PRO A 444 4.59 4.30 3.34
CA PRO A 444 4.20 3.94 1.98
C PRO A 444 4.07 2.42 1.89
N ASP A 445 2.85 1.91 1.84
CA ASP A 445 2.64 0.55 1.36
C ASP A 445 2.75 0.51 -0.16
N ASP A 446 3.37 -0.55 -0.65
CA ASP A 446 3.42 -0.83 -2.07
C ASP A 446 2.20 -1.67 -2.46
N LEU A 447 1.59 -1.34 -3.59
CA LEU A 447 0.48 -2.10 -4.16
C LEU A 447 1.01 -3.03 -5.24
N LEU A 448 0.87 -4.33 -5.03
CA LEU A 448 1.20 -5.37 -5.99
C LEU A 448 -0.06 -5.85 -6.70
N LEU A 449 -0.01 -5.88 -8.03
CA LEU A 449 -1.04 -6.42 -8.91
C LEU A 449 -0.45 -7.53 -9.80
N LEU A 450 -1.09 -8.70 -9.79
CA LEU A 450 -0.63 -9.91 -10.48
C LEU A 450 -1.73 -10.44 -11.41
N PRO A 451 -1.44 -10.76 -12.68
CA PRO A 451 -2.39 -11.46 -13.53
C PRO A 451 -2.44 -12.95 -13.19
N GLY A 452 -3.63 -13.55 -13.27
CA GLY A 452 -3.84 -14.98 -12.97
C GLY A 452 -3.16 -15.90 -13.97
N ALA A 453 -3.24 -15.59 -15.27
CA ALA A 453 -2.63 -16.40 -16.31
C ALA A 453 -1.10 -16.44 -16.20
N ALA A 454 -0.53 -17.64 -16.21
CA ALA A 454 0.91 -17.84 -16.32
C ALA A 454 1.43 -17.21 -17.63
N GLY A 455 2.41 -16.31 -17.52
CA GLY A 455 2.94 -15.55 -18.66
C GLY A 455 2.12 -14.32 -19.06
N GLY A 456 0.95 -14.09 -18.43
CA GLY A 456 0.16 -12.87 -18.63
C GLY A 456 0.95 -11.61 -18.28
N ARG A 457 0.70 -10.53 -19.02
CA ARG A 457 1.43 -9.27 -18.89
C ARG A 457 0.50 -8.10 -18.64
N LEU A 458 0.80 -7.35 -17.58
CA LEU A 458 0.15 -6.10 -17.25
C LEU A 458 0.86 -4.95 -17.96
N ILE A 459 0.06 -4.15 -18.66
CA ILE A 459 0.48 -3.00 -19.43
C ILE A 459 -0.11 -1.75 -18.78
N THR A 460 0.73 -0.74 -18.54
CA THR A 460 0.26 0.58 -18.08
C THR A 460 1.10 1.68 -18.68
N GLN A 461 0.48 2.82 -18.94
CA GLN A 461 1.23 4.04 -19.24
C GLN A 461 1.79 4.61 -17.94
N VAL A 462 3.10 4.76 -17.85
CA VAL A 462 3.75 5.42 -16.72
C VAL A 462 3.55 6.92 -16.89
N PRO A 463 2.90 7.61 -15.94
CA PRO A 463 2.63 9.03 -16.09
C PRO A 463 3.94 9.83 -16.17
N PRO A 464 3.96 10.96 -16.90
CA PRO A 464 5.11 11.87 -16.92
C PRO A 464 5.44 12.45 -15.54
N ASP A 465 4.40 12.60 -14.71
CA ASP A 465 4.49 13.09 -13.33
C ASP A 465 3.71 12.14 -12.41
N ALA A 466 4.41 11.47 -11.50
CA ALA A 466 3.82 10.56 -10.52
C ALA A 466 2.85 11.28 -9.56
N ARG A 467 2.98 12.60 -9.41
CA ARG A 467 2.17 13.48 -8.57
C ARG A 467 0.84 13.91 -9.22
N ARG A 468 0.57 13.50 -10.47
CA ARG A 468 -0.63 13.91 -11.22
C ARG A 468 -1.56 12.76 -11.61
N SER A 469 -1.20 11.52 -11.28
CA SER A 469 -1.97 10.33 -11.67
C SER A 469 -2.77 9.80 -10.48
N VAL A 470 -4.04 10.24 -10.38
CA VAL A 470 -5.05 9.68 -9.46
C VAL A 470 -5.58 8.36 -10.00
N HIS A 471 -5.68 8.25 -11.32
CA HIS A 471 -6.17 7.06 -11.99
C HIS A 471 -5.10 6.53 -12.94
N ARG A 472 -4.95 5.21 -12.97
CA ARG A 472 -4.01 4.49 -13.83
C ARG A 472 -4.76 3.49 -14.66
N ARG A 473 -4.55 3.59 -15.96
CA ARG A 473 -5.14 2.68 -16.92
C ARG A 473 -4.23 1.46 -17.05
N VAL A 474 -4.72 0.31 -16.63
CA VAL A 474 -4.01 -0.97 -16.69
C VAL A 474 -4.73 -1.87 -17.68
N SER A 475 -4.02 -2.46 -18.63
CA SER A 475 -4.56 -3.49 -19.51
C SER A 475 -3.78 -4.79 -19.33
N CYS A 476 -4.43 -5.92 -19.59
CA CYS A 476 -3.76 -7.21 -19.59
C CYS A 476 -4.03 -7.88 -20.93
N GLU A 477 -3.00 -8.04 -21.75
CA GLU A 477 -3.10 -8.79 -23.00
C GLU A 477 -2.89 -10.28 -22.69
N GLU A 478 -3.75 -11.15 -23.23
CA GLU A 478 -3.65 -12.61 -23.10
C GLU A 478 -3.85 -13.18 -21.68
N CYS A 479 -4.30 -12.37 -20.73
CA CYS A 479 -4.47 -12.77 -19.32
C CYS A 479 -5.84 -13.39 -18.98
N GLY A 480 -6.63 -13.77 -19.98
CA GLY A 480 -8.04 -14.10 -19.80
C GLY A 480 -8.59 -15.10 -20.82
N LYS A 481 -9.70 -15.75 -20.48
CA LYS A 481 -10.41 -16.72 -21.33
C LYS A 481 -11.89 -16.35 -21.40
N GLY A 482 -12.46 -16.33 -22.60
CA GLY A 482 -13.91 -16.10 -22.80
C GLY A 482 -14.42 -14.77 -22.22
N ALA A 483 -13.71 -13.67 -22.49
CA ALA A 483 -14.01 -12.34 -21.95
C ALA A 483 -14.00 -12.24 -20.41
N ARG A 484 -13.25 -13.12 -19.73
CA ARG A 484 -12.97 -13.05 -18.29
C ARG A 484 -11.50 -12.89 -18.01
N MET A 485 -11.18 -12.24 -16.89
CA MET A 485 -9.80 -12.06 -16.41
C MET A 485 -9.75 -12.19 -14.89
N ALA A 486 -8.70 -12.83 -14.38
CA ALA A 486 -8.43 -12.93 -12.95
C ALA A 486 -7.17 -12.14 -12.55
N LEU A 487 -7.22 -11.50 -11.40
CA LEU A 487 -6.12 -10.71 -10.83
C LEU A 487 -5.97 -11.00 -9.33
N GLN A 488 -4.76 -10.84 -8.81
CA GLN A 488 -4.51 -10.74 -7.38
C GLN A 488 -3.98 -9.33 -7.05
N LEU A 489 -4.55 -8.71 -6.00
CA LEU A 489 -4.10 -7.46 -5.39
C LEU A 489 -3.58 -7.73 -3.98
N ARG A 490 -2.52 -7.01 -3.62
CA ARG A 490 -1.92 -7.11 -2.29
C ARG A 490 -1.27 -5.79 -1.85
N ILE A 491 -1.52 -5.42 -0.59
CA ILE A 491 -0.69 -4.46 0.14
C ILE A 491 0.57 -5.18 0.58
N MET A 492 1.71 -4.60 0.22
CA MET A 492 3.02 -5.11 0.61
C MET A 492 3.71 -4.12 1.54
N PRO A 493 4.47 -4.63 2.54
CA PRO A 493 5.57 -3.84 3.09
C PRO A 493 6.43 -3.33 1.93
N THR A 494 7.09 -2.20 2.12
CA THR A 494 7.91 -1.54 1.10
C THR A 494 8.74 -2.57 0.32
N PHE A 495 8.46 -2.77 -0.96
CA PHE A 495 9.12 -3.79 -1.78
C PHE A 495 10.62 -3.55 -1.91
N LEU A 496 11.03 -2.28 -1.82
CA LEU A 496 12.44 -1.88 -1.84
C LEU A 496 13.23 -2.54 -0.70
N GLU A 497 12.58 -2.79 0.44
CA GLU A 497 13.17 -3.51 1.56
C GLU A 497 13.33 -5.01 1.24
N GLN A 498 12.38 -5.60 0.50
CA GLN A 498 12.31 -7.04 0.19
C GLN A 498 12.02 -7.32 -1.30
N PRO A 499 13.02 -7.15 -2.20
CA PRO A 499 12.82 -7.16 -3.65
C PRO A 499 12.47 -8.52 -4.25
N ASP A 500 12.69 -9.60 -3.52
CA ASP A 500 12.32 -10.95 -3.92
C ASP A 500 10.87 -11.30 -3.54
N LEU A 501 10.22 -10.48 -2.71
CA LEU A 501 8.92 -10.77 -2.14
C LEU A 501 7.80 -10.82 -3.20
N ALA A 502 7.78 -9.87 -4.15
CA ALA A 502 6.81 -9.86 -5.23
C ALA A 502 6.94 -11.10 -6.13
N GLU A 503 8.16 -11.55 -6.41
CA GLU A 503 8.42 -12.74 -7.22
C GLU A 503 8.01 -14.03 -6.50
N LYS A 504 8.20 -14.11 -5.17
CA LYS A 504 7.69 -15.22 -4.35
C LYS A 504 6.17 -15.35 -4.45
N TYR A 505 5.45 -14.23 -4.33
CA TYR A 505 3.98 -14.24 -4.47
C TYR A 505 3.52 -14.52 -5.89
N ARG A 506 4.21 -13.96 -6.89
CA ARG A 506 3.96 -14.25 -8.30
C ARG A 506 4.10 -15.75 -8.59
N GLY A 507 5.20 -16.36 -8.14
CA GLY A 507 5.43 -17.80 -8.30
C GLY A 507 4.36 -18.65 -7.59
N SER A 508 3.93 -18.24 -6.40
CA SER A 508 2.86 -18.93 -5.69
C SER A 508 1.51 -18.87 -6.41
N TYR A 509 1.19 -17.74 -7.05
CA TYR A 509 -0.11 -17.50 -7.69
C TYR A 509 -0.19 -18.01 -9.13
N GLN A 510 0.81 -17.68 -9.96
CA GLN A 510 0.82 -18.01 -11.40
C GLN A 510 1.26 -19.43 -11.73
N HIS A 511 1.85 -20.14 -10.75
CA HIS A 511 2.26 -21.52 -10.89
C HIS A 511 1.73 -22.31 -9.70
N PRO A 512 0.41 -22.53 -9.56
CA PRO A 512 -0.21 -23.11 -8.37
C PRO A 512 0.32 -24.52 -8.04
N ALA A 513 0.01 -25.01 -6.84
CA ALA A 513 0.47 -26.32 -6.39
C ALA A 513 -0.26 -27.45 -7.14
N ASN A 514 0.36 -28.63 -7.23
CA ASN A 514 -0.35 -29.81 -7.73
C ASN A 514 -1.08 -30.48 -6.57
N LEU A 515 -2.36 -30.78 -6.74
CA LEU A 515 -3.09 -31.63 -5.80
C LEU A 515 -3.06 -33.09 -6.25
N VAL A 516 -2.81 -33.98 -5.30
CA VAL A 516 -3.01 -35.42 -5.45
C VAL A 516 -4.21 -35.81 -4.60
N ILE A 517 -5.21 -36.38 -5.26
CA ILE A 517 -6.50 -36.75 -4.67
C ILE A 517 -6.63 -38.27 -4.81
N GLN A 518 -6.89 -38.96 -3.70
CA GLN A 518 -7.10 -40.41 -3.72
C GLN A 518 -8.56 -40.77 -4.04
N GLU A 519 -9.50 -40.03 -3.45
CA GLU A 519 -10.95 -40.20 -3.62
C GLU A 519 -11.58 -38.85 -3.93
N GLY A 520 -12.50 -38.83 -4.91
CA GLY A 520 -13.08 -37.61 -5.46
C GLY A 520 -12.37 -37.16 -6.75
N GLU A 521 -12.60 -35.91 -7.13
CA GLU A 521 -12.04 -35.33 -8.36
C GLU A 521 -11.57 -33.89 -8.16
N LEU A 522 -10.62 -33.48 -9.00
CA LEU A 522 -10.21 -32.09 -9.12
C LEU A 522 -11.22 -31.36 -10.03
N VAL A 523 -11.76 -30.23 -9.58
CA VAL A 523 -12.75 -29.47 -10.36
C VAL A 523 -12.02 -28.50 -11.26
N ILE A 524 -12.10 -28.74 -12.57
CA ILE A 524 -11.40 -27.97 -13.62
C ILE A 524 -12.32 -27.04 -14.42
N ASP A 525 -13.61 -27.00 -14.07
CA ASP A 525 -14.64 -26.20 -14.73
C ASP A 525 -15.27 -25.16 -13.78
N ASP A 526 -14.64 -24.90 -12.64
CA ASP A 526 -15.07 -23.86 -11.72
C ASP A 526 -15.00 -22.47 -12.40
N SER A 527 -15.96 -21.60 -12.12
CA SER A 527 -16.18 -20.37 -12.90
C SER A 527 -14.98 -19.40 -12.94
N GLY A 528 -14.10 -19.47 -11.95
CA GLY A 528 -12.87 -18.67 -11.85
C GLY A 528 -11.59 -19.45 -12.18
N ASP A 529 -11.67 -20.72 -12.57
CA ASP A 529 -10.57 -21.49 -13.16
C ASP A 529 -10.52 -21.20 -14.67
N LEU A 530 -9.66 -20.26 -15.03
CA LEU A 530 -9.58 -19.75 -16.40
C LEU A 530 -8.73 -20.64 -17.31
N ASN A 531 -7.91 -21.52 -16.77
CA ASN A 531 -7.00 -22.36 -17.56
C ASN A 531 -7.38 -23.86 -17.51
N SER A 532 -8.30 -24.26 -16.64
CA SER A 532 -8.79 -25.63 -16.40
C SER A 532 -7.74 -26.55 -15.75
N ASP A 533 -6.91 -26.02 -14.84
CA ASP A 533 -5.86 -26.76 -14.11
C ASP A 533 -6.27 -27.16 -12.68
N GLY A 534 -7.48 -26.79 -12.24
CA GLY A 534 -8.01 -27.07 -10.92
C GLY A 534 -7.63 -26.06 -9.84
N TYR A 535 -6.97 -24.96 -10.21
CA TYR A 535 -6.75 -23.79 -9.38
C TYR A 535 -7.61 -22.63 -9.90
N ASN A 536 -8.57 -22.19 -9.09
CA ASN A 536 -9.42 -21.06 -9.41
C ASN A 536 -8.63 -19.76 -9.17
N GLU A 537 -8.19 -19.09 -10.24
CA GLU A 537 -7.44 -17.84 -10.14
C GLU A 537 -8.30 -16.67 -9.63
N GLY A 538 -9.61 -16.68 -9.90
CA GLY A 538 -10.54 -15.67 -9.42
C GLY A 538 -10.77 -15.69 -7.90
N GLU A 539 -10.55 -16.84 -7.26
CA GLU A 539 -10.73 -17.06 -5.82
C GLU A 539 -9.43 -17.36 -5.09
N GLY A 540 -8.34 -17.67 -5.80
CA GLY A 540 -7.05 -18.01 -5.20
C GLY A 540 -7.05 -19.33 -4.42
N CYS A 541 -7.76 -20.35 -4.90
CA CYS A 541 -7.89 -21.62 -4.19
C CYS A 541 -7.97 -22.82 -5.14
N HIS A 542 -7.59 -23.99 -4.64
CA HIS A 542 -7.83 -25.25 -5.34
C HIS A 542 -9.24 -25.76 -5.05
N VAL A 543 -9.89 -26.35 -6.06
CA VAL A 543 -11.27 -26.85 -5.92
C VAL A 543 -11.30 -28.35 -6.12
N VAL A 544 -11.84 -29.08 -5.15
CA VAL A 544 -11.98 -30.54 -5.18
C VAL A 544 -13.42 -30.93 -4.86
N ARG A 545 -13.92 -31.99 -5.50
CA ARG A 545 -15.28 -32.48 -5.31
C ARG A 545 -15.28 -33.92 -4.80
N GLY A 546 -16.11 -34.19 -3.79
CA GLY A 546 -16.25 -35.51 -3.18
C GLY A 546 -15.01 -36.00 -2.43
N ALA A 547 -13.98 -35.16 -2.29
CA ALA A 547 -12.73 -35.49 -1.62
C ALA A 547 -12.79 -35.11 -0.13
N ARG A 548 -12.08 -35.89 0.70
CA ARG A 548 -11.83 -35.60 2.12
C ARG A 548 -10.36 -35.53 2.48
N GLU A 549 -9.51 -36.06 1.60
CA GLU A 549 -8.07 -36.03 1.72
C GLU A 549 -7.47 -35.47 0.44
N VAL A 550 -6.52 -34.55 0.59
CA VAL A 550 -5.76 -33.96 -0.51
C VAL A 550 -4.30 -33.82 -0.08
N GLU A 551 -3.40 -34.29 -0.93
CA GLU A 551 -1.96 -34.04 -0.78
C GLU A 551 -1.58 -32.88 -1.69
N LEU A 552 -1.26 -31.75 -1.09
CA LEU A 552 -0.75 -30.58 -1.78
C LEU A 552 0.75 -30.72 -1.98
N ARG A 553 1.20 -30.67 -3.23
CA ARG A 553 2.62 -30.71 -3.61
C ARG A 553 3.06 -29.32 -4.06
N ALA A 554 3.92 -28.69 -3.27
CA ALA A 554 4.30 -27.29 -3.44
C ALA A 554 5.01 -27.01 -4.79
N GLY A 555 5.68 -28.00 -5.38
CA GLY A 555 6.43 -27.78 -6.62
C GLY A 555 7.63 -26.87 -6.39
N VAL A 556 7.88 -25.92 -7.29
CA VAL A 556 9.11 -25.09 -7.27
C VAL A 556 9.00 -23.86 -6.35
N HIS A 557 7.80 -23.50 -5.91
CA HIS A 557 7.54 -22.30 -5.12
C HIS A 557 6.96 -22.64 -3.74
N ASP A 558 7.31 -21.82 -2.75
CA ASP A 558 6.65 -21.84 -1.44
C ASP A 558 5.16 -21.53 -1.59
N ARG A 559 4.33 -22.24 -0.83
CA ARG A 559 2.88 -22.04 -0.78
C ARG A 559 2.51 -21.41 0.53
N THR A 560 2.38 -20.09 0.49
CA THR A 560 1.96 -19.30 1.65
C THR A 560 0.43 -19.28 1.72
N ASP A 561 -0.10 -19.74 2.84
CA ASP A 561 -1.52 -19.81 3.16
C ASP A 561 -2.39 -20.49 2.10
N PRO A 562 -2.07 -21.73 1.66
CA PRO A 562 -2.85 -22.42 0.64
C PRO A 562 -4.30 -22.60 1.07
N VAL A 563 -5.22 -22.46 0.10
CA VAL A 563 -6.66 -22.56 0.29
C VAL A 563 -7.21 -23.69 -0.56
N ILE A 564 -8.06 -24.51 0.04
CA ILE A 564 -8.72 -25.64 -0.61
C ILE A 564 -10.22 -25.53 -0.36
N LYS A 565 -10.98 -25.49 -1.45
CA LYS A 565 -12.44 -25.53 -1.50
C LYS A 565 -12.87 -26.97 -1.74
N PHE A 566 -13.56 -27.55 -0.75
CA PHE A 566 -14.12 -28.88 -0.82
C PHE A 566 -15.62 -28.79 -1.15
N GLU A 567 -16.01 -29.24 -2.34
CA GLU A 567 -17.39 -29.39 -2.77
C GLU A 567 -17.90 -30.79 -2.43
N LEU A 568 -19.09 -30.88 -1.86
CA LEU A 568 -19.75 -32.12 -1.46
C LEU A 568 -18.83 -33.07 -0.66
N PRO A 569 -18.14 -32.59 0.41
CA PRO A 569 -17.22 -33.45 1.17
C PRO A 569 -17.96 -34.54 1.99
N GLY A 570 -19.30 -34.47 2.05
CA GLY A 570 -20.15 -35.48 2.69
C GLY A 570 -20.06 -35.49 4.22
N PHE A 571 -19.77 -34.35 4.83
CA PHE A 571 -19.77 -34.18 6.30
C PHE A 571 -21.05 -33.53 6.79
N VAL A 572 -21.39 -33.80 8.05
CA VAL A 572 -22.39 -33.05 8.82
C VAL A 572 -21.65 -32.35 9.96
N GLY A 573 -21.63 -31.02 9.95
CA GLY A 573 -20.88 -30.22 10.94
C GLY A 573 -19.46 -29.85 10.48
N LEU A 574 -18.65 -29.28 11.38
CA LEU A 574 -17.25 -28.93 11.07
C LEU A 574 -16.34 -30.15 11.35
N PRO A 575 -15.64 -30.69 10.34
CA PRO A 575 -14.73 -31.81 10.53
C PRO A 575 -13.46 -31.40 11.30
N VAL A 576 -12.78 -32.41 11.84
CA VAL A 576 -11.43 -32.26 12.40
C VAL A 576 -10.43 -32.16 11.24
N VAL A 577 -9.56 -31.14 11.29
CA VAL A 577 -8.50 -30.98 10.30
C VAL A 577 -7.24 -31.69 10.79
N ARG A 578 -6.68 -32.55 9.94
CA ARG A 578 -5.36 -33.14 10.15
C ARG A 578 -4.40 -32.70 9.07
N ILE A 579 -3.16 -32.48 9.46
CA ILE A 579 -2.03 -32.25 8.57
C ILE A 579 -0.98 -33.32 8.82
N ASP A 580 -0.61 -34.05 7.76
CA ASP A 580 0.35 -35.16 7.82
C ASP A 580 0.06 -36.16 8.95
N GLY A 581 -1.24 -36.49 9.12
CA GLY A 581 -1.73 -37.43 10.13
C GLY A 581 -1.85 -36.88 11.54
N LYS A 582 -1.48 -35.61 11.81
CA LYS A 582 -1.60 -34.97 13.14
C LYS A 582 -2.78 -34.00 13.15
N ILE A 583 -3.52 -33.96 14.26
CA ILE A 583 -4.58 -32.95 14.46
C ILE A 583 -3.94 -31.57 14.40
N ALA A 584 -4.44 -30.72 13.50
CA ALA A 584 -3.95 -29.35 13.34
C ALA A 584 -4.44 -28.49 14.51
N GLN A 585 -3.60 -27.56 14.97
CA GLN A 585 -4.03 -26.55 15.94
C GLN A 585 -5.02 -25.59 15.28
N SER A 586 -6.06 -25.18 16.00
CA SER A 586 -7.09 -24.27 15.47
C SER A 586 -6.56 -22.89 15.11
N SER A 587 -5.39 -22.49 15.60
CA SER A 587 -4.68 -21.27 15.18
C SER A 587 -4.00 -21.41 13.82
N SER A 588 -3.70 -22.64 13.39
CA SER A 588 -2.97 -22.93 12.16
C SER A 588 -3.86 -23.01 10.91
N TYR A 589 -5.18 -22.88 11.04
CA TYR A 589 -6.09 -22.85 9.89
C TYR A 589 -7.36 -22.06 10.16
N ASN A 590 -8.05 -21.66 9.09
CA ASN A 590 -9.44 -21.22 9.13
C ASN A 590 -10.28 -22.25 8.36
N LEU A 591 -11.30 -22.80 9.01
CA LEU A 591 -12.24 -23.74 8.41
C LEU A 591 -13.66 -23.21 8.55
N SER A 592 -14.38 -23.11 7.45
CA SER A 592 -15.75 -22.61 7.46
C SER A 592 -16.57 -23.13 6.29
N TRP A 593 -17.84 -23.42 6.55
CA TRP A 593 -18.84 -23.66 5.52
C TRP A 593 -19.12 -22.36 4.76
N ALA A 594 -18.93 -22.37 3.44
CA ALA A 594 -19.34 -21.28 2.56
C ALA A 594 -20.85 -21.37 2.24
N ASP A 595 -21.34 -22.60 2.06
CA ASP A 595 -22.75 -22.96 1.92
C ASP A 595 -22.99 -24.36 2.52
N ARG A 596 -24.11 -25.02 2.17
CA ARG A 596 -24.46 -26.34 2.73
C ARG A 596 -23.53 -27.46 2.28
N ASP A 597 -22.92 -27.31 1.11
CA ASP A 597 -22.18 -28.36 0.42
C ASP A 597 -20.71 -27.97 0.17
N THR A 598 -20.34 -26.72 0.44
CA THR A 598 -18.99 -26.20 0.20
C THR A 598 -18.29 -25.84 1.51
N LEU A 599 -17.15 -26.49 1.77
CA LEU A 599 -16.29 -26.23 2.91
C LEU A 599 -14.96 -25.60 2.45
N ILE A 600 -14.57 -24.49 3.08
CA ILE A 600 -13.31 -23.79 2.78
C ILE A 600 -12.31 -24.05 3.89
N LEU A 601 -11.17 -24.62 3.53
CA LEU A 601 -10.00 -24.76 4.39
C LEU A 601 -8.90 -23.80 3.91
N ARG A 602 -8.54 -22.82 4.75
CA ARG A 602 -7.34 -22.00 4.58
C ARG A 602 -6.30 -22.42 5.60
N TRP A 603 -5.13 -22.83 5.15
CA TRP A 603 -3.97 -23.05 6.03
C TRP A 603 -3.33 -21.70 6.40
N ASN A 604 -2.89 -21.55 7.64
CA ASN A 604 -2.17 -20.36 8.13
C ASN A 604 -0.70 -20.72 8.31
N GLY A 605 0.04 -20.77 7.20
CA GLY A 605 1.41 -21.25 7.20
C GLY A 605 1.98 -21.46 5.80
N ILE A 606 3.20 -22.00 5.74
CA ILE A 606 3.94 -22.18 4.49
C ILE A 606 4.14 -23.68 4.25
N VAL A 607 3.81 -24.15 3.04
CA VAL A 607 4.33 -25.43 2.52
C VAL A 607 5.55 -25.10 1.66
N PRO A 608 6.77 -25.49 2.07
CA PRO A 608 7.98 -25.05 1.39
C PRO A 608 8.10 -25.64 -0.02
N ALA A 609 8.83 -24.96 -0.89
CA ALA A 609 9.20 -25.47 -2.21
C ALA A 609 9.83 -26.87 -2.10
N GLY A 610 9.43 -27.77 -3.01
CA GLY A 610 9.79 -29.20 -2.99
C GLY A 610 9.06 -30.03 -1.92
N GLY A 611 8.35 -29.38 -1.00
CA GLY A 611 7.59 -30.02 0.06
C GLY A 611 6.22 -30.52 -0.38
N ARG A 612 5.58 -31.25 0.55
CA ARG A 612 4.20 -31.70 0.46
C ARG A 612 3.51 -31.55 1.80
N ALA A 613 2.20 -31.36 1.78
CA ALA A 613 1.35 -31.37 2.97
C ALA A 613 0.09 -32.15 2.66
N ARG A 614 -0.24 -33.14 3.50
CA ARG A 614 -1.47 -33.91 3.38
C ARG A 614 -2.52 -33.33 4.32
N PHE A 615 -3.58 -32.79 3.74
CA PHE A 615 -4.74 -32.29 4.47
C PHE A 615 -5.83 -33.36 4.46
N THR A 616 -6.28 -33.76 5.64
CA THR A 616 -7.37 -34.73 5.83
C THR A 616 -8.47 -34.11 6.68
N LEU A 617 -9.71 -34.28 6.26
CA LEU A 617 -10.92 -33.92 6.99
C LEU A 617 -11.53 -35.20 7.59
N GLU A 618 -11.78 -35.23 8.90
CA GLU A 618 -12.35 -36.37 9.63
C GLU A 618 -13.60 -36.02 10.43
#